data_AF-A0A1L8ZA82-F1
#
_entry.id   AF-A0A1L8ZA82-F1
#
_cell.length_a   1.000
_cell.length_b   1.000
_cell.length_c   1.000
_cell.angle_alpha   90.00
_cell.angle_beta   90.00
_cell.angle_gamma   90.00
#
_symmetry.space_group_name_H-M   'P 1'
#
loop_
_entity.id
_entity.type
_entity.pdbx_description
1 polymer ?
#
loop_
_entity_poly.entity_id
_entity_poly.type
_entity_poly.pdbx_seq_one_letter_code
_entity_poly.pdbx_strand_id
1 'polypeptide(L)'
;QKSFTKNFGERKYEDLINPIEPIIPSESPKNKANIPNISIAHTQKKEIKREDLIPSTNEEKEADEAIKHLEKNFLKNSKFSELIREVRVLKDEYALIKADLYDVFEKIHNKKTSLMENYKNNRDKINKLTQLQNNLNIDTELEQLINMIDIAENEISSAAFLFENAQKRLKESIIKRLESKNYRTSYGLKLSRQATSDARSALNNLESSALKKLEPMGRKKEIKGLIKHAKTVLENLSELLFLNQRL
;
A
#
# COMPACT_ATOMS: atom_id res chain seq x y z
N GLN A 1 -1.48 -26.40 -7.95
CA GLN A 1 -2.91 -26.08 -7.80
C GLN A 1 -3.31 -26.16 -6.33
N LYS A 2 -3.54 -25.02 -5.68
CA LYS A 2 -4.47 -24.84 -4.54
C LYS A 2 -4.55 -23.35 -4.22
N SER A 3 -5.66 -22.76 -4.64
CA SER A 3 -6.06 -21.37 -4.54
C SER A 3 -6.46 -21.00 -3.11
N PHE A 4 -5.92 -19.91 -2.58
CA PHE A 4 -6.45 -19.25 -1.38
C PHE A 4 -7.30 -18.04 -1.79
N THR A 5 -8.57 -18.30 -2.08
CA THR A 5 -9.63 -17.28 -2.10
C THR A 5 -10.28 -17.27 -0.72
N LYS A 6 -9.97 -16.26 0.10
CA LYS A 6 -10.69 -16.01 1.35
C LYS A 6 -11.83 -15.05 1.07
N ASN A 7 -13.02 -15.62 0.89
CA ASN A 7 -14.29 -14.91 0.86
C ASN A 7 -14.49 -14.18 2.19
N PHE A 8 -14.51 -12.85 2.17
CA PHE A 8 -15.13 -12.07 3.25
C PHE A 8 -16.63 -12.05 3.01
N GLY A 9 -17.32 -12.99 3.66
CA GLY A 9 -18.77 -13.03 3.68
C GLY A 9 -19.34 -11.77 4.32
N GLU A 10 -20.41 -11.28 3.69
CA GLU A 10 -21.32 -10.27 4.23
C GLU A 10 -21.79 -10.70 5.63
N ARG A 11 -21.38 -9.97 6.66
CA ARG A 11 -22.04 -10.06 7.97
C ARG A 11 -23.26 -9.16 7.95
N LYS A 12 -24.42 -9.76 7.70
CA LYS A 12 -25.72 -9.21 8.07
C LYS A 12 -25.78 -9.12 9.59
N TYR A 13 -26.00 -7.93 10.12
CA TYR A 13 -26.33 -7.73 11.53
C TYR A 13 -27.85 -7.74 11.66
N GLU A 14 -28.41 -8.93 11.84
CA GLU A 14 -29.73 -9.11 12.46
C GLU A 14 -29.51 -9.53 13.92
N ASP A 15 -30.41 -9.06 14.79
CA ASP A 15 -30.62 -9.43 16.20
C ASP A 15 -29.67 -8.88 17.27
N LEU A 16 -29.98 -7.67 17.75
CA LEU A 16 -29.85 -7.30 19.18
C LEU A 16 -31.01 -6.36 19.58
N ILE A 17 -32.20 -6.93 19.80
CA ILE A 17 -33.25 -6.28 20.61
C ILE A 17 -33.67 -7.29 21.68
N ASN A 18 -33.16 -7.13 22.90
CA ASN A 18 -33.79 -7.73 24.07
C ASN A 18 -35.01 -6.87 24.44
N PRO A 19 -36.22 -7.43 24.60
CA PRO A 19 -37.34 -6.69 25.16
C PRO A 19 -37.12 -6.52 26.67
N ILE A 20 -37.00 -5.28 27.12
CA ILE A 20 -37.08 -4.95 28.55
C ILE A 20 -38.56 -4.89 28.91
N GLU A 21 -39.02 -5.80 29.77
CA GLU A 21 -40.37 -5.78 30.32
C GLU A 21 -40.65 -4.46 31.07
N PRO A 22 -41.88 -3.94 31.02
CA PRO A 22 -42.23 -2.71 31.72
C PRO A 22 -42.29 -2.96 33.23
N ILE A 23 -41.43 -2.29 33.98
CA ILE A 23 -41.52 -2.20 35.44
C ILE A 23 -42.79 -1.42 35.77
N ILE A 24 -43.78 -2.12 36.33
CA ILE A 24 -45.00 -1.53 36.91
C ILE A 24 -44.59 -0.75 38.16
N PRO A 25 -44.92 0.56 38.31
CA PRO A 25 -44.70 1.25 39.56
C PRO A 25 -45.78 0.83 40.58
N SER A 26 -45.33 0.25 41.70
CA SER A 26 -46.11 0.06 42.91
C SER A 26 -46.63 1.41 43.43
N GLU A 27 -47.90 1.43 43.84
CA GLU A 27 -48.61 2.58 44.41
C GLU A 27 -47.85 3.26 45.57
N SER A 28 -47.99 4.58 45.66
CA SER A 28 -47.73 5.38 46.86
C SER A 28 -48.61 6.64 46.84
N PRO A 29 -48.94 7.23 48.01
CA PRO A 29 -50.26 7.79 48.25
C PRO A 29 -50.46 9.26 47.81
N LYS A 30 -51.76 9.54 47.61
CA LYS A 30 -52.41 10.83 47.32
C LYS A 30 -51.69 12.07 47.87
N ASN A 31 -51.22 12.93 46.97
CA ASN A 31 -51.09 14.36 47.21
C ASN A 31 -51.46 15.16 45.96
N LYS A 32 -52.42 16.07 46.13
CA LYS A 32 -52.95 16.98 45.10
C LYS A 32 -51.90 18.04 44.77
N ALA A 33 -51.33 17.98 43.57
CA ALA A 33 -50.79 19.13 42.86
C ALA A 33 -50.87 18.85 41.35
N ASN A 34 -51.52 19.74 40.60
CA ASN A 34 -51.60 19.68 39.15
C ASN A 34 -50.20 19.79 38.54
N ILE A 35 -49.65 18.69 38.04
CA ILE A 35 -48.43 18.69 37.22
C ILE A 35 -48.89 18.65 35.75
N PRO A 36 -48.39 19.54 34.86
CA PRO A 36 -48.75 19.50 33.44
C PRO A 36 -48.26 18.19 32.83
N ASN A 37 -49.15 17.50 32.13
CA ASN A 37 -48.84 16.29 31.38
C ASN A 37 -47.84 16.62 30.25
N ILE A 38 -46.55 16.34 30.48
CA ILE A 38 -45.53 16.47 29.43
C ILE A 38 -45.71 15.28 28.49
N SER A 39 -46.41 15.53 27.38
CA SER A 39 -46.47 14.59 26.26
C SER A 39 -45.06 14.38 25.73
N ILE A 40 -44.49 13.20 26.01
CA ILE A 40 -43.23 12.75 25.40
C ILE A 40 -43.56 12.48 23.93
N ALA A 41 -43.32 13.48 23.09
CA ALA A 41 -43.41 13.32 21.65
C ALA A 41 -42.45 12.19 21.22
N HIS A 42 -43.00 11.08 20.75
CA HIS A 42 -42.22 10.06 20.06
C HIS A 42 -41.64 10.69 18.80
N THR A 43 -40.39 11.17 18.88
CA THR A 43 -39.60 11.52 17.70
C THR A 43 -39.38 10.24 16.89
N GLN A 44 -40.17 10.06 15.83
CA GLN A 44 -39.90 9.07 14.79
C GLN A 44 -38.48 9.30 14.30
N LYS A 45 -37.61 8.31 14.50
CA LYS A 45 -36.24 8.33 14.00
C LYS A 45 -36.32 8.37 12.47
N LYS A 46 -36.00 9.51 11.87
CA LYS A 46 -36.03 9.69 10.41
C LYS A 46 -35.08 8.65 9.79
N GLU A 47 -35.61 7.82 8.90
CA GLU A 47 -34.80 6.89 8.12
C GLU A 47 -33.90 7.71 7.16
N ILE A 48 -32.58 7.49 7.23
CA ILE A 48 -31.59 8.16 6.37
C ILE A 48 -31.34 7.27 5.15
N LYS A 49 -31.64 7.78 3.96
CA LYS A 49 -31.41 7.09 2.69
C LYS A 49 -30.06 7.45 2.10
N ARG A 50 -29.61 6.68 1.11
CA ARG A 50 -28.35 6.97 0.39
C ARG A 50 -28.41 8.32 -0.31
N GLU A 51 -29.56 8.70 -0.87
CA GLU A 51 -29.76 10.01 -1.51
C GLU A 51 -29.61 11.18 -0.54
N ASP A 52 -29.79 10.98 0.77
CA ASP A 52 -29.64 12.04 1.78
C ASP A 52 -28.17 12.34 2.10
N LEU A 53 -27.23 11.49 1.69
CA LEU A 53 -25.81 11.58 2.02
C LEU A 53 -25.06 12.62 1.17
N ILE A 54 -25.59 13.84 1.13
CA ILE A 54 -25.06 14.96 0.35
C ILE A 54 -24.19 15.84 1.26
N PRO A 55 -22.91 16.07 0.92
CA PRO A 55 -22.06 17.05 1.60
C PRO A 55 -22.68 18.45 1.56
N SER A 56 -22.83 19.10 2.72
CA SER A 56 -23.50 20.40 2.82
C SER A 56 -22.70 21.44 3.58
N THR A 57 -21.93 21.02 4.59
CA THR A 57 -21.07 21.91 5.38
C THR A 57 -19.76 22.15 4.67
N ASN A 58 -19.02 23.19 5.08
CA ASN A 58 -17.73 23.51 4.45
C ASN A 58 -16.75 22.35 4.62
N GLU A 59 -16.65 21.78 5.81
CA GLU A 59 -15.77 20.64 6.08
C GLU A 59 -16.18 19.37 5.32
N GLU A 60 -17.49 19.08 5.19
CA GLU A 60 -17.95 17.94 4.39
C GLU A 60 -17.62 18.13 2.91
N LYS A 61 -17.80 19.34 2.38
CA LYS A 61 -17.49 19.68 0.99
C LYS A 61 -15.99 19.59 0.73
N GLU A 62 -15.17 20.08 1.65
CA GLU A 62 -13.70 19.98 1.54
C GLU A 62 -13.24 18.50 1.54
N ALA A 63 -13.81 17.68 2.42
CA ALA A 63 -13.52 16.25 2.44
C ALA A 63 -13.96 15.55 1.13
N ASP A 64 -15.17 15.84 0.64
CA ASP A 64 -15.70 15.31 -0.62
C ASP A 64 -14.84 15.73 -1.82
N GLU A 65 -14.41 16.98 -1.89
CA GLU A 65 -13.51 17.49 -2.92
C GLU A 65 -12.15 16.77 -2.90
N ALA A 66 -11.55 16.61 -1.72
CA ALA A 66 -10.29 15.90 -1.56
C ALA A 66 -10.39 14.42 -1.99
N ILE A 67 -11.48 13.74 -1.65
CA ILE A 67 -11.75 12.36 -2.09
C ILE A 67 -11.93 12.29 -3.61
N LYS A 68 -12.74 13.18 -4.20
CA LYS A 68 -12.96 13.24 -5.65
C LYS A 68 -11.69 13.55 -6.43
N HIS A 69 -10.82 14.39 -5.87
CA HIS A 69 -9.52 14.67 -6.46
C HIS A 69 -8.68 13.39 -6.62
N LEU A 70 -8.62 12.54 -5.59
CA LEU A 70 -7.94 11.25 -5.66
C LEU A 70 -8.56 10.31 -6.70
N GLU A 71 -9.89 10.20 -6.69
CA GLU A 71 -10.62 9.37 -7.63
C GLU A 71 -10.34 9.77 -9.08
N LYS A 72 -10.37 11.07 -9.37
CA LYS A 72 -10.19 11.60 -10.72
C LYS A 72 -8.75 11.57 -11.22
N ASN A 73 -7.77 11.82 -10.35
CA ASN A 73 -6.39 12.01 -10.77
C ASN A 73 -5.52 10.76 -10.65
N PHE A 74 -5.79 9.89 -9.67
CA PHE A 74 -4.98 8.69 -9.43
C PHE A 74 -5.74 7.41 -9.74
N LEU A 75 -7.02 7.36 -9.39
CA LEU A 75 -7.79 6.11 -9.48
C LEU A 75 -8.62 5.97 -10.75
N LYS A 76 -8.69 7.02 -11.58
CA LYS A 76 -9.49 7.05 -12.81
C LYS A 76 -9.07 5.96 -13.80
N ASN A 77 -7.77 5.73 -13.90
CA ASN A 77 -7.19 4.81 -14.87
C ASN A 77 -6.70 3.50 -14.23
N SER A 78 -6.57 3.45 -12.90
CA SER A 78 -5.98 2.31 -12.20
C SER A 78 -6.48 2.21 -10.76
N LYS A 79 -6.96 1.05 -10.34
CA LYS A 79 -7.38 0.83 -8.94
C LYS A 79 -6.17 0.63 -8.04
N PHE A 80 -6.32 0.84 -6.73
CA PHE A 80 -5.24 0.53 -5.76
C PHE A 80 -4.67 -0.88 -5.92
N SER A 81 -5.53 -1.88 -6.21
CA SER A 81 -5.11 -3.25 -6.47
C SER A 81 -4.19 -3.39 -7.69
N GLU A 82 -4.41 -2.57 -8.71
CA GLU A 82 -3.59 -2.56 -9.93
C GLU A 82 -2.25 -1.86 -9.66
N LEU A 83 -2.27 -0.73 -8.93
CA LEU A 83 -1.05 -0.05 -8.48
C LEU A 83 -0.16 -0.95 -7.62
N ILE A 84 -0.75 -1.70 -6.67
CA ILE A 84 -0.01 -2.68 -5.84
C ILE A 84 0.57 -3.80 -6.72
N ARG A 85 -0.23 -4.32 -7.66
CA ARG A 85 0.23 -5.37 -8.58
C ARG A 85 1.42 -4.91 -9.42
N GLU A 86 1.37 -3.70 -9.98
CA GLU A 86 2.47 -3.13 -10.76
C GLU A 86 3.77 -3.05 -9.96
N VAL A 87 3.70 -2.60 -8.71
CA VAL A 87 4.87 -2.55 -7.82
C VAL A 87 5.40 -3.93 -7.49
N ARG A 88 4.51 -4.90 -7.24
CA ARG A 88 4.93 -6.29 -6.99
C ARG A 88 5.62 -6.93 -8.18
N VAL A 89 5.13 -6.70 -9.40
CA VAL A 89 5.81 -7.16 -10.61
C VAL A 89 7.22 -6.57 -10.68
N LEU A 90 7.37 -5.27 -10.42
CA LEU A 90 8.68 -4.62 -10.40
C LEU A 90 9.59 -5.22 -9.31
N LYS A 91 9.06 -5.49 -8.13
CA LYS A 91 9.76 -6.13 -7.01
C LYS A 91 10.25 -7.54 -7.37
N ASP A 92 9.39 -8.36 -7.96
CA ASP A 92 9.74 -9.72 -8.40
C ASP A 92 10.82 -9.68 -9.48
N GLU A 93 10.74 -8.74 -10.43
CA GLU A 93 11.80 -8.54 -11.41
C GLU A 93 13.14 -8.18 -10.76
N TYR A 94 13.14 -7.34 -9.73
CA TYR A 94 14.35 -6.96 -9.00
C TYR A 94 14.91 -8.11 -8.14
N ALA A 95 14.06 -8.98 -7.59
CA ALA A 95 14.50 -10.20 -6.93
C ALA A 95 15.25 -11.14 -7.89
N LEU A 96 14.75 -11.28 -9.13
CA LEU A 96 15.43 -12.05 -10.18
C LEU A 96 16.76 -11.42 -10.58
N ILE A 97 16.82 -10.08 -10.72
CA ILE A 97 18.06 -9.35 -11.00
C ILE A 97 19.10 -9.59 -9.88
N LYS A 98 18.67 -9.55 -8.61
CA LYS A 98 19.55 -9.80 -7.46
C LYS A 98 20.08 -11.23 -7.46
N ALA A 99 19.24 -12.22 -7.72
CA ALA A 99 19.67 -13.61 -7.86
C ALA A 99 20.70 -13.77 -9.00
N ASP A 100 20.43 -13.16 -10.16
CA ASP A 100 21.33 -13.17 -11.31
C ASP A 100 22.70 -12.53 -11.02
N LEU A 101 22.72 -11.45 -10.23
CA LEU A 101 23.96 -10.79 -9.81
C LEU A 101 24.79 -11.70 -8.90
N TYR A 102 24.17 -12.35 -7.91
CA TYR A 102 24.89 -13.25 -7.00
C TYR A 102 25.40 -14.51 -7.71
N ASP A 103 24.64 -15.08 -8.66
CA ASP A 103 25.13 -16.17 -9.51
C ASP A 103 26.41 -15.76 -10.27
N VAL A 104 26.45 -14.54 -10.79
CA VAL A 104 27.65 -13.98 -11.44
C VAL A 104 28.81 -13.82 -10.46
N PHE A 105 28.57 -13.27 -9.26
CA PHE A 105 29.62 -13.14 -8.25
C PHE A 105 30.17 -14.49 -7.78
N GLU A 106 29.31 -15.47 -7.58
CA GLU A 106 29.70 -16.84 -7.22
C GLU A 106 30.57 -17.46 -8.32
N LYS A 107 30.17 -17.33 -9.60
CA LYS A 107 30.96 -17.81 -10.74
C LYS A 107 32.33 -17.12 -10.84
N ILE A 108 32.39 -15.81 -10.63
CA ILE A 108 33.66 -15.07 -10.59
C ILE A 108 34.54 -15.63 -9.46
N HIS A 109 33.98 -15.80 -8.27
CA HIS A 109 34.70 -16.29 -7.11
C HIS A 109 35.26 -17.69 -7.33
N ASN A 110 34.42 -18.65 -7.71
CA ASN A 110 34.81 -20.04 -7.96
C ASN A 110 35.92 -20.14 -9.02
N LYS A 111 35.82 -19.33 -10.07
CA LYS A 111 36.82 -19.32 -11.14
C LYS A 111 38.14 -18.68 -10.71
N LYS A 112 38.11 -17.61 -9.92
CA LYS A 112 39.32 -17.03 -9.32
C LYS A 112 40.02 -18.05 -8.41
N THR A 113 39.25 -18.74 -7.56
CA THR A 113 39.77 -19.79 -6.66
C THR A 113 40.46 -20.90 -7.44
N SER A 114 39.84 -21.44 -8.50
CA SER A 114 40.45 -22.48 -9.35
C SER A 114 41.72 -21.99 -10.06
N LEU A 115 41.72 -20.76 -10.60
CA LEU A 115 42.89 -20.21 -11.29
C LEU A 115 44.08 -19.94 -10.35
N MET A 116 43.82 -19.75 -9.06
CA MET A 116 44.83 -19.46 -8.04
C MET A 116 45.83 -20.61 -7.86
N GLU A 117 45.41 -21.86 -8.12
CA GLU A 117 46.26 -23.06 -8.05
C GLU A 117 47.52 -22.92 -8.94
N ASN A 118 47.38 -22.25 -10.10
CA ASN A 118 48.50 -21.91 -10.98
C ASN A 118 48.54 -20.40 -11.25
N TYR A 119 48.67 -19.63 -10.16
CA TYR A 119 48.62 -18.17 -10.19
C TYR A 119 49.56 -17.55 -11.24
N LYS A 120 50.82 -18.01 -11.34
CA LYS A 120 51.81 -17.42 -12.25
C LYS A 120 51.33 -17.45 -13.70
N ASN A 121 50.76 -18.58 -14.15
CA ASN A 121 50.27 -18.74 -15.52
C ASN A 121 48.90 -18.10 -15.74
N ASN A 122 48.13 -17.89 -14.67
CA ASN A 122 46.75 -17.38 -14.75
C ASN A 122 46.59 -15.92 -14.31
N ARG A 123 47.69 -15.21 -14.00
CA ARG A 123 47.68 -13.84 -13.47
C ARG A 123 46.76 -12.90 -14.26
N ASP A 124 46.85 -12.91 -15.58
CA ASP A 124 46.05 -12.03 -16.44
C ASP A 124 44.56 -12.35 -16.39
N LYS A 125 44.19 -13.64 -16.31
CA LYS A 125 42.80 -14.09 -16.17
C LYS A 125 42.23 -13.66 -14.81
N ILE A 126 43.03 -13.81 -13.75
CA ILE A 126 42.66 -13.38 -12.38
C ILE A 126 42.46 -11.85 -12.32
N ASN A 127 43.33 -11.08 -12.98
CA ASN A 127 43.20 -9.63 -13.08
C ASN A 127 41.93 -9.22 -13.83
N LYS A 128 41.62 -9.86 -14.97
CA LYS A 128 40.38 -9.62 -15.72
C LYS A 128 39.13 -9.92 -14.89
N LEU A 129 39.12 -11.02 -14.13
CA LEU A 129 38.01 -11.37 -13.23
C LEU A 129 37.85 -10.35 -12.10
N THR A 130 38.96 -9.82 -11.57
CA THR A 130 38.94 -8.77 -10.54
C THR A 130 38.41 -7.45 -11.09
N GLN A 131 38.81 -7.06 -12.31
CA GLN A 131 38.25 -5.89 -12.99
C GLN A 131 36.75 -6.06 -13.26
N LEU A 132 36.33 -7.24 -13.72
CA LEU A 132 34.91 -7.54 -13.94
C LEU A 132 34.09 -7.39 -12.65
N GLN A 133 34.59 -7.94 -11.54
CA GLN A 133 33.96 -7.82 -10.23
C GLN A 133 33.83 -6.36 -9.80
N ASN A 134 34.88 -5.55 -9.96
CA ASN A 134 34.87 -4.14 -9.59
C ASN A 134 33.89 -3.33 -10.45
N ASN A 135 33.77 -3.65 -11.75
CA ASN A 135 32.83 -2.99 -12.65
C ASN A 135 31.37 -3.35 -12.37
N LEU A 136 31.12 -4.51 -11.75
CA LEU A 136 29.79 -4.97 -11.31
C LEU A 136 29.42 -4.49 -9.91
N ASN A 137 30.15 -3.55 -9.31
CA ASN A 137 29.93 -3.11 -7.93
C ASN A 137 28.65 -2.29 -7.76
N ILE A 138 27.49 -2.94 -7.97
CA ILE A 138 26.13 -2.38 -7.99
C ILE A 138 25.25 -3.00 -6.90
N ASP A 139 25.80 -3.83 -6.01
CA ASP A 139 25.05 -4.52 -4.96
C ASP A 139 24.32 -3.51 -4.04
N THR A 140 25.05 -2.51 -3.54
CA THR A 140 24.47 -1.44 -2.71
C THR A 140 23.41 -0.63 -3.45
N GLU A 141 23.64 -0.29 -4.73
CA GLU A 141 22.64 0.39 -5.56
C GLU A 141 21.38 -0.48 -5.71
N LEU A 142 21.55 -1.78 -5.97
CA LEU A 142 20.44 -2.72 -6.14
C LEU A 142 19.60 -2.84 -4.87
N GLU A 143 20.24 -2.89 -3.70
CA GLU A 143 19.54 -2.91 -2.41
C GLU A 143 18.75 -1.63 -2.15
N GLN A 144 19.31 -0.47 -2.49
CA GLN A 144 18.60 0.81 -2.39
C GLN A 144 17.36 0.82 -3.29
N LEU A 145 17.48 0.36 -4.53
CA LEU A 145 16.36 0.29 -5.47
C LEU A 145 15.26 -0.67 -4.98
N ILE A 146 15.62 -1.84 -4.44
CA ILE A 146 14.66 -2.77 -3.84
C ILE A 146 13.93 -2.12 -2.66
N ASN A 147 14.67 -1.45 -1.77
CA ASN A 147 14.07 -0.75 -0.64
C ASN A 147 13.10 0.37 -1.08
N MET A 148 13.43 1.11 -2.15
CA MET A 148 12.51 2.10 -2.73
C MET A 148 11.21 1.47 -3.24
N ILE A 149 11.30 0.30 -3.87
CA ILE A 149 10.13 -0.47 -4.32
C ILE A 149 9.29 -0.94 -3.13
N ASP A 150 9.93 -1.43 -2.06
CA ASP A 150 9.25 -1.85 -0.83
C ASP A 150 8.50 -0.70 -0.16
N ILE A 151 9.14 0.47 -0.07
CA ILE A 151 8.49 1.67 0.47
C ILE A 151 7.32 2.08 -0.42
N ALA A 152 7.46 2.05 -1.74
CA ALA A 152 6.37 2.37 -2.66
C ALA A 152 5.16 1.41 -2.49
N GLU A 153 5.39 0.10 -2.30
CA GLU A 153 4.33 -0.88 -2.03
C GLU A 153 3.56 -0.55 -0.74
N ASN A 154 4.30 -0.21 0.32
CA ASN A 154 3.73 0.16 1.62
C ASN A 154 2.95 1.47 1.57
N GLU A 155 3.45 2.47 0.82
CA GLU A 155 2.78 3.76 0.66
C GLU A 155 1.48 3.64 -0.11
N ILE A 156 1.44 2.84 -1.19
CA ILE A 156 0.20 2.57 -1.93
C ILE A 156 -0.82 1.84 -1.03
N SER A 157 -0.36 0.84 -0.27
CA SER A 157 -1.23 0.10 0.66
C SER A 157 -1.79 1.02 1.76
N SER A 158 -0.95 1.91 2.29
CA SER A 158 -1.36 2.91 3.28
C SER A 158 -2.34 3.93 2.69
N ALA A 159 -2.12 4.37 1.45
CA ALA A 159 -3.02 5.26 0.74
C ALA A 159 -4.41 4.61 0.53
N ALA A 160 -4.46 3.33 0.18
CA ALA A 160 -5.71 2.59 0.02
C ALA A 160 -6.53 2.57 1.34
N PHE A 161 -5.86 2.27 2.46
CA PHE A 161 -6.49 2.26 3.78
C PHE A 161 -6.98 3.65 4.20
N LEU A 162 -6.17 4.69 4.00
CA LEU A 162 -6.53 6.07 4.31
C LEU A 162 -7.70 6.56 3.45
N PHE A 163 -7.71 6.24 2.16
CA PHE A 163 -8.80 6.59 1.26
C PHE A 163 -10.12 5.95 1.67
N GLU A 164 -10.11 4.66 2.03
CA GLU A 164 -11.30 3.98 2.54
C GLU A 164 -11.81 4.62 3.84
N ASN A 165 -10.90 4.98 4.74
CA ASN A 165 -11.26 5.69 5.98
C ASN A 165 -11.83 7.07 5.72
N ALA A 166 -11.30 7.81 4.75
CA ALA A 166 -11.81 9.12 4.35
C ALA A 166 -13.27 9.02 3.92
N GLN A 167 -13.60 8.06 3.04
CA GLN A 167 -14.95 7.83 2.57
C GLN A 167 -15.91 7.44 3.72
N LYS A 168 -15.47 6.53 4.60
CA LYS A 168 -16.26 6.10 5.78
C LYS A 168 -16.53 7.26 6.74
N ARG A 169 -15.51 8.05 7.07
CA ARG A 169 -15.62 9.19 8.01
C ARG A 169 -16.47 10.31 7.46
N LEU A 170 -16.37 10.63 6.16
CA LEU A 170 -17.25 11.60 5.51
C LEU A 170 -18.71 11.13 5.59
N LYS A 171 -18.97 9.87 5.24
CA LYS A 171 -20.31 9.28 5.32
C LYS A 171 -20.86 9.35 6.75
N GLU A 172 -20.06 8.99 7.75
CA GLU A 172 -20.46 9.04 9.15
C GLU A 172 -20.72 10.47 9.63
N SER A 173 -19.88 11.43 9.22
CA SER A 173 -20.08 12.85 9.51
C SER A 173 -21.44 13.35 9.02
N ILE A 174 -21.81 13.00 7.78
CA ILE A 174 -23.10 13.38 7.18
C ILE A 174 -24.25 12.70 7.92
N ILE A 175 -24.14 11.42 8.26
CA ILE A 175 -25.17 10.72 9.05
C ILE A 175 -25.38 11.42 10.40
N LYS A 176 -24.30 11.74 11.12
CA LYS A 176 -24.38 12.47 12.40
C LYS A 176 -25.04 13.84 12.26
N ARG A 177 -24.86 14.51 11.12
CA ARG A 177 -25.60 15.74 10.78
C ARG A 177 -27.09 15.53 10.66
N LEU A 178 -27.48 14.52 9.89
CA LEU A 178 -28.87 14.25 9.60
C LEU A 178 -29.63 13.74 10.82
N GLU A 179 -28.96 13.00 11.71
CA GLU A 179 -29.53 12.52 12.98
C GLU A 179 -29.71 13.62 14.03
N SER A 180 -28.91 14.69 13.99
CA SER A 180 -28.86 15.69 15.05
C SER A 180 -29.27 17.08 14.58
N LYS A 181 -30.30 17.66 15.22
CA LYS A 181 -30.61 19.10 15.09
C LYS A 181 -29.47 20.00 15.60
N ASN A 182 -28.60 19.46 16.46
CA ASN A 182 -27.42 20.12 17.02
C ASN A 182 -26.13 19.59 16.40
N TYR A 183 -26.08 19.40 15.07
CA TYR A 183 -24.88 18.95 14.34
C TYR A 183 -23.59 19.74 14.64
N ARG A 184 -23.73 20.97 15.16
CA ARG A 184 -22.59 21.75 15.68
C ARG A 184 -21.86 21.09 16.86
N THR A 185 -22.35 19.97 17.40
CA THR A 185 -21.56 19.15 18.32
C THR A 185 -20.30 18.67 17.61
N SER A 186 -19.15 19.00 18.20
CA SER A 186 -17.78 18.88 17.66
C SER A 186 -17.43 17.56 16.95
N TYR A 187 -18.15 16.48 17.24
CA TYR A 187 -17.86 15.15 16.72
C TYR A 187 -18.11 15.00 15.22
N GLY A 188 -19.26 15.44 14.69
CA GLY A 188 -19.55 15.36 13.26
C GLY A 188 -18.55 16.18 12.44
N LEU A 189 -18.27 17.40 12.91
CA LEU A 189 -17.26 18.28 12.32
C LEU A 189 -15.86 17.66 12.35
N LYS A 190 -15.48 17.05 13.47
CA LYS A 190 -14.20 16.35 13.63
C LYS A 190 -14.06 15.21 12.63
N LEU A 191 -15.11 14.43 12.38
CA LEU A 191 -15.10 13.36 11.39
C LEU A 191 -14.85 13.88 9.97
N SER A 192 -15.48 14.98 9.57
CA SER A 192 -15.21 15.60 8.26
C SER A 192 -13.77 16.08 8.15
N ARG A 193 -13.22 16.74 9.18
CA ARG A 193 -11.81 17.17 9.18
C ARG A 193 -10.84 15.99 9.12
N GLN A 194 -11.14 14.89 9.80
CA GLN A 194 -10.36 13.66 9.72
C GLN A 194 -10.44 13.06 8.32
N ALA A 195 -11.63 13.02 7.70
CA ALA A 195 -11.78 12.55 6.33
C ALA A 195 -10.91 13.36 5.34
N THR A 196 -10.89 14.69 5.47
CA THR A 196 -9.99 15.55 4.68
C THR A 196 -8.52 15.20 4.92
N SER A 197 -8.13 15.03 6.20
CA SER A 197 -6.76 14.68 6.58
C SER A 197 -6.32 13.34 5.99
N ASP A 198 -7.18 12.32 6.03
CA ASP A 198 -6.90 11.00 5.47
C ASP A 198 -6.78 11.07 3.96
N ALA A 199 -7.70 11.78 3.28
CA ALA A 199 -7.64 11.95 1.82
C ALA A 199 -6.35 12.66 1.39
N ARG A 200 -5.95 13.75 2.07
CA ARG A 200 -4.67 14.42 1.80
C ARG A 200 -3.46 13.52 2.07
N SER A 201 -3.50 12.73 3.13
CA SER A 201 -2.42 11.78 3.45
C SER A 201 -2.34 10.65 2.42
N ALA A 202 -3.47 10.15 1.94
CA ALA A 202 -3.53 9.17 0.86
C ALA A 202 -2.93 9.72 -0.44
N LEU A 203 -3.22 10.99 -0.77
CA LEU A 203 -2.61 11.68 -1.91
C LEU A 203 -1.09 11.76 -1.80
N ASN A 204 -0.59 12.26 -0.66
CA ASN A 204 0.84 12.39 -0.42
C ASN A 204 1.57 11.04 -0.56
N ASN A 205 0.97 9.96 -0.03
CA ASN A 205 1.51 8.62 -0.17
C ASN A 205 1.54 8.15 -1.62
N LEU A 206 0.50 8.42 -2.41
CA LEU A 206 0.48 8.06 -3.83
C LEU A 206 1.54 8.82 -4.64
N GLU A 207 1.67 10.13 -4.43
CA GLU A 207 2.68 10.96 -5.06
C GLU A 207 4.10 10.50 -4.70
N SER A 208 4.34 10.23 -3.40
CA SER A 208 5.63 9.72 -2.95
C SER A 208 5.94 8.35 -3.55
N SER A 209 4.97 7.44 -3.59
CA SER A 209 5.14 6.12 -4.19
C SER A 209 5.46 6.23 -5.69
N ALA A 210 4.84 7.18 -6.40
CA ALA A 210 5.10 7.40 -7.82
C ALA A 210 6.56 7.79 -8.04
N LEU A 211 7.09 8.72 -7.24
CA LEU A 211 8.49 9.13 -7.29
C LEU A 211 9.44 7.97 -6.98
N LYS A 212 9.17 7.18 -5.93
CA LYS A 212 10.01 6.04 -5.54
C LYS A 212 10.07 4.92 -6.57
N LYS A 213 9.06 4.80 -7.44
CA LYS A 213 9.07 3.83 -8.55
C LYS A 213 9.91 4.27 -9.74
N LEU A 214 10.03 5.58 -9.99
CA LEU A 214 10.64 6.10 -11.22
C LEU A 214 12.10 5.67 -11.36
N GLU A 215 12.87 5.77 -10.30
CA GLU A 215 14.30 5.45 -10.33
C GLU A 215 14.57 3.96 -10.58
N PRO A 216 13.96 3.01 -9.84
CA PRO A 216 14.04 1.59 -10.19
C PRO A 216 13.56 1.29 -11.61
N MET A 217 12.48 1.91 -12.08
CA MET A 217 12.02 1.71 -13.46
C MET A 217 13.07 2.17 -14.49
N GLY A 218 13.76 3.28 -14.24
CA GLY A 218 14.80 3.82 -15.12
C GLY A 218 16.09 2.99 -15.11
N ARG A 219 16.57 2.57 -13.92
CA ARG A 219 17.85 1.87 -13.75
C ARG A 219 17.80 0.40 -14.17
N LYS A 220 16.62 -0.21 -14.15
CA LYS A 220 16.43 -1.64 -14.42
C LYS A 220 17.14 -2.16 -15.68
N LYS A 221 17.01 -1.46 -16.82
CA LYS A 221 17.58 -1.93 -18.10
C LYS A 221 19.10 -1.89 -18.09
N GLU A 222 19.68 -0.87 -17.48
CA GLU A 222 21.12 -0.70 -17.36
C GLU A 222 21.74 -1.79 -16.49
N ILE A 223 21.15 -2.04 -15.31
CA ILE A 223 21.58 -3.11 -14.40
C ILE A 223 21.54 -4.48 -15.09
N LYS A 224 20.43 -4.80 -15.78
CA LYS A 224 20.34 -6.04 -16.57
C LYS A 224 21.43 -6.10 -17.65
N GLY A 225 21.77 -4.98 -18.27
CA GLY A 225 22.85 -4.87 -19.25
C GLY A 225 24.22 -5.19 -18.66
N LEU A 226 24.54 -4.62 -17.49
CA LEU A 226 25.80 -4.87 -16.78
C LEU A 226 25.96 -6.35 -16.42
N ILE A 227 24.92 -6.95 -15.85
CA ILE A 227 24.92 -8.38 -15.47
C ILE A 227 25.07 -9.26 -16.72
N LYS A 228 24.34 -8.96 -17.80
CA LYS A 228 24.45 -9.72 -19.06
C LYS A 228 25.85 -9.64 -19.66
N HIS A 229 26.46 -8.45 -19.65
CA HIS A 229 27.83 -8.28 -20.11
C HIS A 229 28.79 -9.14 -19.30
N ALA A 230 28.64 -9.17 -17.98
CA ALA A 230 29.47 -10.01 -17.14
C ALA A 230 29.29 -11.51 -17.36
N LYS A 231 28.05 -11.98 -17.54
CA LYS A 231 27.78 -13.37 -17.94
C LYS A 231 28.54 -13.73 -19.23
N THR A 232 28.51 -12.85 -20.23
CA THR A 232 29.22 -13.04 -21.51
C THR A 232 30.74 -13.08 -21.33
N VAL A 233 31.32 -12.18 -20.52
CA VAL A 233 32.77 -12.17 -20.25
C VAL A 233 33.19 -13.45 -19.52
N LEU A 234 32.38 -13.95 -18.59
CA LEU A 234 32.64 -15.20 -17.86
C LEU A 234 32.65 -16.43 -18.78
N GLU A 235 31.68 -16.52 -19.68
CA GLU A 235 31.55 -17.59 -20.68
C GLU A 235 32.78 -17.63 -21.60
N ASN A 236 33.19 -16.49 -22.16
CA ASN A 236 34.36 -16.40 -23.04
C ASN A 236 35.66 -16.81 -22.33
N LEU A 237 35.82 -16.44 -21.05
CA LEU A 237 36.95 -16.89 -20.24
C LEU A 237 36.89 -18.40 -19.96
N SER A 238 35.73 -19.05 -20.04
CA SER A 238 35.57 -20.49 -19.79
C SER A 238 35.94 -21.29 -21.03
N GLU A 239 35.52 -20.84 -22.22
CA GLU A 239 35.87 -21.47 -23.49
C GLU A 239 37.39 -21.46 -23.74
N LEU A 240 38.07 -20.38 -23.37
CA LEU A 240 39.53 -20.27 -23.44
C LEU A 240 40.28 -21.26 -22.50
N LEU A 241 39.63 -21.82 -21.49
CA LEU A 241 40.21 -22.85 -20.62
C LEU A 241 40.08 -24.24 -21.23
N PHE A 242 38.96 -24.54 -21.90
CA PHE A 242 38.74 -25.84 -22.55
C PHE A 242 39.64 -26.06 -23.77
N LEU A 243 39.99 -25.00 -24.50
CA LEU A 243 40.91 -25.08 -25.64
C LEU A 243 42.37 -25.36 -25.24
N ASN A 244 42.81 -24.90 -24.06
CA ASN A 244 44.18 -25.08 -23.58
C ASN A 244 44.44 -26.41 -22.85
N GLN A 245 43.40 -27.22 -22.59
CA GLN A 245 43.55 -28.57 -22.03
C GLN A 245 43.56 -29.67 -23.10
N ARG A 246 43.40 -29.31 -24.38
CA ARG A 246 43.39 -30.25 -25.52
C ARG A 246 44.68 -30.22 -26.36
N LEU A 247 45.68 -29.46 -25.94
CA LEU A 247 47.03 -29.39 -26.52
C LEU A 247 48.03 -29.88 -25.48
#